data_AF-A0AAU8UZW9-F1
#
_entry.id   AF-A0AAU8UZW9-F1
#
_cell.length_a   1.000
_cell.length_b   1.000
_cell.length_c   1.000
_cell.angle_alpha   90.00
_cell.angle_beta   90.00
_cell.angle_gamma   90.00
#
_symmetry.space_group_name_H-M   'P 1'
#
loop_
_entity.id
_entity.type
_entity.pdbx_description
1 polymer ?
#
loop_
_entity_poly.entity_id
_entity_poly.type
_entity_poly.pdbx_seq_one_letter_code
_entity_poly.pdbx_strand_id
1 'polypeptide(L)'
;MKKVLLIIGFVGFALAKSQVVVSDPGVQMALEKSIAISNSELTKTISILDKQTGQLELLGKMKDKVDKVNSVVGDMQEIRDIVTMQKESIATAVRIKSRLSDFKTNEFKKVALNDISNSLSTLSRTLQFVQKVLTSNFFSMSDKERMDIIRDQKTQAFRAYMIIRKYAQ
;
A
#
# COMPACT_ATOMS: atom_id res chain seq x y z
N MET A 1 -32.16 14.70 -67.85
CA MET A 1 -31.87 14.97 -66.43
C MET A 1 -32.84 14.18 -65.55
N LYS A 2 -32.41 13.08 -64.93
CA LYS A 2 -33.07 12.40 -63.79
C LYS A 2 -32.07 11.40 -63.19
N LYS A 3 -31.26 11.98 -62.31
CA LYS A 3 -30.58 11.47 -61.11
C LYS A 3 -30.48 9.94 -60.94
N VAL A 4 -29.22 9.50 -61.06
CA VAL A 4 -28.64 8.25 -60.55
C VAL A 4 -29.01 8.03 -59.08
N LEU A 5 -29.79 7.00 -58.79
CA LEU A 5 -30.08 6.52 -57.44
C LEU A 5 -30.30 5.01 -57.51
N LEU A 6 -29.24 4.23 -57.32
CA LEU A 6 -29.28 2.84 -56.79
C LEU A 6 -27.88 2.22 -56.72
N ILE A 7 -26.90 2.93 -56.15
CA ILE A 7 -25.64 2.32 -55.69
C ILE A 7 -25.28 2.92 -54.33
N ILE A 8 -26.13 2.68 -53.32
CA ILE A 8 -25.78 2.85 -51.90
C ILE A 8 -26.50 1.71 -51.17
N GLY A 9 -25.98 0.50 -51.30
CA GLY A 9 -26.58 -0.68 -50.70
C GLY A 9 -25.57 -1.72 -50.21
N PHE A 10 -24.29 -1.37 -50.09
CA PHE A 10 -23.27 -2.37 -49.73
C PHE A 10 -22.03 -1.84 -49.01
N VAL A 11 -22.16 -0.85 -48.13
CA VAL A 11 -21.08 -0.48 -47.20
C VAL A 11 -21.70 -0.03 -45.88
N GLY A 12 -22.00 -0.98 -44.98
CA GLY A 12 -22.63 -0.61 -43.70
C GLY A 12 -22.75 -1.68 -42.62
N PHE A 13 -22.08 -2.83 -42.73
CA PHE A 13 -22.19 -3.90 -41.72
C PHE A 13 -20.85 -4.49 -41.28
N ALA A 14 -19.81 -3.65 -41.14
CA ALA A 14 -18.49 -4.08 -40.67
C ALA A 14 -18.08 -3.51 -39.30
N LEU A 15 -19.01 -2.99 -38.50
CA LEU A 15 -18.68 -2.43 -37.18
C LEU A 15 -19.67 -2.89 -36.10
N ALA A 16 -19.73 -4.19 -35.83
CA ALA A 16 -20.35 -4.68 -34.60
C ALA A 16 -19.90 -6.12 -34.27
N LYS A 17 -18.60 -6.34 -34.07
CA LYS A 17 -18.18 -7.41 -33.15
C LYS A 17 -18.15 -6.82 -31.74
N SER A 18 -19.35 -6.47 -31.25
CA SER A 18 -19.57 -6.32 -29.81
C SER A 18 -19.51 -7.72 -29.23
N GLN A 19 -18.31 -8.13 -28.79
CA GLN A 19 -18.19 -9.25 -27.88
C GLN A 19 -18.84 -8.81 -26.57
N VAL A 20 -20.10 -9.20 -26.38
CA VAL A 20 -20.70 -9.21 -25.05
C VAL A 20 -19.85 -10.20 -24.25
N VAL A 21 -18.98 -9.67 -23.39
CA VAL A 21 -18.27 -10.50 -22.42
C VAL A 21 -19.36 -11.21 -21.63
N VAL A 22 -19.48 -12.52 -21.83
CA VAL A 22 -20.33 -13.36 -21.00
C VAL A 22 -19.67 -13.40 -19.63
N SER A 23 -20.07 -12.46 -18.78
CA SER A 23 -19.71 -12.49 -17.37
C SER A 23 -20.47 -13.64 -16.74
N ASP A 24 -19.81 -14.78 -16.58
CA ASP A 24 -20.35 -15.89 -15.79
C ASP A 24 -20.67 -15.38 -14.37
N PRO A 25 -21.93 -15.47 -13.91
CA PRO A 25 -22.32 -15.05 -12.57
C PRO A 25 -21.48 -15.69 -11.45
N GLY A 26 -21.01 -16.92 -11.63
CA GLY A 26 -20.15 -17.61 -10.66
C GLY A 26 -18.76 -16.97 -10.54
N VAL A 27 -18.17 -16.55 -11.67
CA VAL A 27 -16.87 -15.85 -11.70
C VAL A 27 -17.00 -14.46 -11.09
N GLN A 28 -18.10 -13.75 -11.40
CA GLN A 28 -18.39 -12.43 -10.84
C GLN A 28 -18.53 -12.49 -9.31
N MET A 29 -19.29 -13.45 -8.78
CA MET A 29 -19.45 -13.65 -7.33
C MET A 29 -18.13 -14.01 -6.63
N ALA A 30 -17.31 -14.87 -7.24
CA ALA A 30 -16.00 -15.22 -6.69
C ALA A 30 -15.07 -14.00 -6.62
N LEU A 31 -15.09 -13.15 -7.64
CA LEU A 31 -14.32 -11.91 -7.69
C LEU A 31 -14.79 -10.92 -6.60
N GLU A 32 -16.09 -10.69 -6.47
CA GLU A 32 -16.66 -9.82 -5.44
C GLU A 32 -16.34 -10.29 -4.03
N LYS A 33 -16.44 -11.61 -3.77
CA LYS A 33 -16.03 -12.20 -2.49
C LYS A 33 -14.55 -11.98 -2.22
N SER A 34 -13.69 -12.12 -3.23
CA SER A 34 -12.25 -11.88 -3.07
C SER A 34 -11.94 -10.41 -2.75
N ILE A 35 -12.62 -9.46 -3.39
CA ILE A 35 -12.49 -8.03 -3.11
C ILE A 35 -12.94 -7.71 -1.67
N ALA A 36 -14.04 -8.31 -1.23
CA ALA A 36 -14.54 -8.13 0.14
C ALA A 36 -13.53 -8.65 1.18
N ILE A 37 -12.90 -9.80 0.93
CA ILE A 37 -11.84 -10.36 1.79
C ILE A 37 -10.64 -9.41 1.83
N SER A 38 -10.10 -8.99 0.68
CA SER A 38 -8.95 -8.09 0.63
C SER A 38 -9.22 -6.75 1.33
N ASN A 39 -10.43 -6.22 1.22
CA ASN A 39 -10.84 -4.99 1.91
C ASN A 39 -10.94 -5.17 3.45
N SER A 40 -11.38 -6.35 3.91
CA SER A 40 -11.40 -6.70 5.33
C SER A 40 -9.97 -6.78 5.90
N GLU A 41 -9.07 -7.48 5.22
CA GLU A 41 -7.66 -7.63 5.63
C GLU A 41 -6.91 -6.29 5.63
N LEU A 42 -7.17 -5.44 4.62
CA LEU A 42 -6.69 -4.06 4.59
C LEU A 42 -7.11 -3.29 5.86
N THR A 43 -8.39 -3.40 6.25
CA THR A 43 -8.95 -2.68 7.41
C THR A 43 -8.31 -3.14 8.72
N LYS A 44 -8.11 -4.44 8.89
CA LYS A 44 -7.40 -5.00 10.06
C LYS A 44 -5.97 -4.49 10.13
N THR A 45 -5.27 -4.49 9.00
CA THR A 45 -3.87 -4.08 8.93
C THR A 45 -3.70 -2.59 9.26
N ILE A 46 -4.60 -1.73 8.76
CA ILE A 46 -4.64 -0.29 9.12
C ILE A 46 -4.80 -0.13 10.63
N SER A 47 -5.74 -0.84 11.26
CA SER A 47 -5.97 -0.73 12.71
C SER A 47 -4.78 -1.17 13.54
N ILE A 48 -4.05 -2.22 13.12
CA ILE A 48 -2.83 -2.68 13.78
C ILE A 48 -1.74 -1.60 13.69
N LEU A 49 -1.55 -1.03 12.50
CA LEU A 49 -0.55 0.00 12.27
C LEU A 49 -0.81 1.29 13.06
N ASP A 50 -2.07 1.73 13.16
CA ASP A 50 -2.42 2.90 13.99
C ASP A 50 -2.06 2.68 15.46
N LYS A 51 -2.33 1.49 16.00
CA LYS A 51 -1.95 1.13 17.38
C LYS A 51 -0.43 1.13 17.58
N GLN A 52 0.32 0.63 16.60
CA GLN A 52 1.78 0.57 16.67
C GLN A 52 2.44 1.95 16.52
N THR A 53 1.82 2.84 15.76
CA THR A 53 2.26 4.23 15.60
C THR A 53 2.22 4.99 16.93
N GLY A 54 1.16 4.80 17.73
CA GLY A 54 1.07 5.39 19.07
C GLY A 54 2.16 4.91 20.04
N GLN A 55 2.65 3.67 19.88
CA GLN A 55 3.72 3.13 20.71
C GLN A 55 5.10 3.75 20.40
N LEU A 56 5.32 4.21 19.16
CA LEU A 56 6.58 4.86 18.76
C LEU A 56 6.69 6.30 19.22
N GLU A 57 5.58 7.03 19.28
CA GLU A 57 5.58 8.36 19.90
C GLU A 57 5.98 8.26 21.38
N LEU A 58 5.61 7.16 22.04
CA LEU A 58 6.05 6.81 23.39
C LEU A 58 7.56 6.54 23.45
N LEU A 59 8.12 5.80 22.49
CA LEU A 59 9.56 5.54 22.40
C LEU A 59 10.36 6.82 22.09
N GLY A 60 9.82 7.71 21.25
CA GLY A 60 10.40 9.04 20.98
C GLY A 60 10.49 9.90 22.25
N LYS A 61 9.48 9.83 23.14
CA LYS A 61 9.51 10.52 24.44
C LYS A 61 10.48 9.88 25.44
N MET A 62 10.77 8.58 25.33
CA MET A 62 11.80 7.92 26.14
C MET A 62 13.22 8.32 25.70
N LYS A 63 13.41 8.69 24.43
CA LYS A 63 14.68 9.18 23.87
C LYS A 63 15.11 10.53 24.45
N ASP A 64 14.18 11.43 24.75
CA ASP A 64 14.53 12.74 25.36
C ASP A 64 15.17 12.61 26.75
N LYS A 65 15.17 11.40 27.34
CA LYS A 65 15.92 11.08 28.57
C LYS A 65 17.33 10.51 28.32
N VAL A 66 17.70 10.16 27.09
CA VAL A 66 18.98 9.53 26.74
C VAL A 66 19.87 10.56 26.04
N ASP A 67 20.50 11.41 26.85
CA ASP A 67 21.38 12.53 26.45
C ASP A 67 22.74 12.12 25.83
N LYS A 68 22.88 10.92 25.26
CA LYS A 68 24.19 10.44 24.81
C LYS A 68 24.15 9.78 23.43
N VAL A 69 25.09 10.27 22.60
CA VAL A 69 25.64 9.73 21.35
C VAL A 69 24.97 10.22 20.05
N ASN A 70 25.71 11.01 19.27
CA ASN A 70 25.31 11.51 17.94
C ASN A 70 24.87 10.40 16.96
N SER A 71 25.45 9.19 17.05
CA SER A 71 25.04 8.05 16.20
C SER A 71 23.63 7.56 16.54
N VAL A 72 23.26 7.52 17.83
CA VAL A 72 21.89 7.18 18.27
C VAL A 72 20.89 8.23 17.79
N VAL A 73 21.28 9.51 17.72
CA VAL A 73 20.40 10.56 17.16
C VAL A 73 20.09 10.30 15.69
N GLY A 74 21.08 9.89 14.89
CA GLY A 74 20.92 9.49 13.49
C GLY A 74 20.04 8.25 13.33
N ASP A 75 20.30 7.20 14.10
CA ASP A 75 19.49 5.98 14.15
C ASP A 75 18.00 6.32 14.41
N MET A 76 17.73 7.26 15.32
CA MET A 76 16.37 7.68 15.65
C MET A 76 15.71 8.53 14.57
N GLN A 77 16.48 9.30 13.80
CA GLN A 77 15.93 10.03 12.65
C GLN A 77 15.51 9.06 11.55
N GLU A 78 16.35 8.06 11.26
CA GLU A 78 16.04 7.02 10.28
C GLU A 78 14.78 6.21 10.68
N ILE A 79 14.64 5.90 11.97
CA ILE A 79 13.43 5.28 12.52
C ILE A 79 12.23 6.21 12.36
N ARG A 80 12.37 7.51 12.64
CA ARG A 80 11.29 8.49 12.44
C ARG A 80 10.85 8.56 10.98
N ASP A 81 11.77 8.47 10.02
CA ASP A 81 11.45 8.43 8.59
C ASP A 81 10.62 7.17 8.25
N ILE A 82 10.99 6.01 8.79
CA ILE A 82 10.21 4.77 8.63
C ILE A 82 8.77 4.96 9.12
N VAL A 83 8.61 5.52 10.31
CA VAL A 83 7.28 5.80 10.91
C VAL A 83 6.50 6.81 10.08
N THR A 84 7.17 7.82 9.52
CA THR A 84 6.53 8.83 8.68
C THR A 84 6.01 8.20 7.39
N MET A 85 6.83 7.39 6.70
CA MET A 85 6.40 6.63 5.52
C MET A 85 5.21 5.71 5.82
N GLN A 86 5.14 5.14 7.02
CA GLN A 86 4.01 4.33 7.46
C GLN A 86 2.74 5.15 7.64
N LYS A 87 2.80 6.27 8.38
CA LYS A 87 1.66 7.18 8.57
C LYS A 87 1.10 7.64 7.22
N GLU A 88 1.98 8.06 6.31
CA GLU A 88 1.59 8.47 4.96
C GLU A 88 0.98 7.31 4.16
N SER A 89 1.56 6.11 4.25
CA SER A 89 1.05 4.90 3.59
C SER A 89 -0.36 4.56 4.06
N ILE A 90 -0.63 4.65 5.37
CA ILE A 90 -1.95 4.40 5.95
C ILE A 90 -2.96 5.43 5.44
N ALA A 91 -2.61 6.72 5.55
CA ALA A 91 -3.48 7.81 5.07
C ALA A 91 -3.80 7.66 3.57
N THR A 92 -2.79 7.27 2.78
CA THR A 92 -2.92 7.02 1.35
C THR A 92 -3.81 5.80 1.09
N ALA A 93 -3.61 4.70 1.80
CA ALA A 93 -4.43 3.49 1.68
C ALA A 93 -5.91 3.76 2.04
N VAL A 94 -6.17 4.56 3.09
CA VAL A 94 -7.52 4.99 3.46
C VAL A 94 -8.15 5.82 2.35
N ARG A 95 -7.40 6.78 1.77
CA ARG A 95 -7.88 7.60 0.65
C ARG A 95 -8.18 6.76 -0.59
N ILE A 96 -7.31 5.80 -0.92
CA ILE A 96 -7.53 4.87 -2.03
C ILE A 96 -8.78 4.03 -1.78
N LYS A 97 -8.95 3.53 -0.55
CA LYS A 97 -10.14 2.78 -0.15
C LYS A 97 -11.42 3.59 -0.35
N SER A 98 -11.43 4.88 0.00
CA SER A 98 -12.60 5.75 -0.23
C SER A 98 -12.90 6.01 -1.71
N ARG A 99 -11.93 5.78 -2.61
CA ARG A 99 -12.04 5.99 -4.05
C ARG A 99 -12.00 4.70 -4.86
N LEU A 100 -12.22 3.54 -4.21
CA LEU A 100 -12.26 2.23 -4.86
C LEU A 100 -13.31 2.15 -5.96
N SER A 101 -14.39 2.94 -5.87
CA SER A 101 -15.39 3.07 -6.93
C SER A 101 -14.80 3.58 -8.25
N ASP A 102 -13.81 4.46 -8.18
CA ASP A 102 -13.24 5.20 -9.31
C ASP A 102 -12.34 4.32 -10.20
N PHE A 103 -12.01 3.12 -9.71
CA PHE A 103 -11.10 2.20 -10.37
C PHE A 103 -11.81 1.50 -11.54
N LYS A 104 -11.21 1.58 -12.73
CA LYS A 104 -11.83 1.22 -14.02
C LYS A 104 -12.37 -0.22 -14.10
N THR A 105 -11.73 -1.18 -13.43
CA THR A 105 -12.12 -2.59 -13.50
C THR A 105 -12.07 -3.26 -12.12
N ASN A 106 -12.91 -4.27 -11.89
CA ASN A 106 -12.90 -5.06 -10.65
C ASN A 106 -11.58 -5.81 -10.47
N GLU A 107 -10.94 -6.24 -11.55
CA GLU A 107 -9.62 -6.87 -11.48
C GLU A 107 -8.55 -5.87 -11.01
N PHE A 108 -8.57 -4.63 -11.52
CA PHE A 108 -7.66 -3.58 -11.06
C PHE A 108 -7.90 -3.23 -9.58
N LYS A 109 -9.16 -3.18 -9.12
CA LYS A 109 -9.51 -3.01 -7.70
C LYS A 109 -8.89 -4.11 -6.84
N LYS A 110 -9.03 -5.37 -7.27
CA LYS A 110 -8.48 -6.53 -6.56
C LYS A 110 -6.96 -6.49 -6.47
N VAL A 111 -6.28 -6.23 -7.59
CA VAL A 111 -4.81 -6.11 -7.62
C VAL A 111 -4.34 -4.99 -6.71
N ALA A 112 -4.95 -3.81 -6.79
CA ALA A 112 -4.59 -2.69 -5.94
C ALA A 112 -4.82 -2.99 -4.45
N LEU A 113 -5.96 -3.58 -4.08
CA LEU A 113 -6.23 -3.97 -2.70
C LEU A 113 -5.20 -4.98 -2.17
N ASN A 114 -4.83 -5.97 -2.98
CA ASN A 114 -3.81 -6.95 -2.60
C ASN A 114 -2.43 -6.31 -2.44
N ASP A 115 -2.00 -5.49 -3.39
CA ASP A 115 -0.72 -4.79 -3.32
C ASP A 115 -0.62 -3.87 -2.10
N ILE A 116 -1.69 -3.11 -1.84
CA ILE A 116 -1.79 -2.22 -0.67
C ILE A 116 -1.79 -3.04 0.62
N SER A 117 -2.56 -4.11 0.70
CA SER A 117 -2.61 -4.98 1.88
C SER A 117 -1.25 -5.63 2.17
N ASN A 118 -0.58 -6.17 1.14
CA ASN A 118 0.76 -6.75 1.26
C ASN A 118 1.81 -5.70 1.68
N SER A 119 1.72 -4.50 1.13
CA SER A 119 2.62 -3.39 1.47
C SER A 119 2.42 -2.91 2.90
N LEU A 120 1.17 -2.78 3.35
CA LEU A 120 0.87 -2.45 4.75
C LEU A 120 1.27 -3.57 5.72
N SER A 121 1.16 -4.85 5.31
CA SER A 121 1.67 -5.98 6.11
C SER A 121 3.19 -5.90 6.26
N THR A 122 3.90 -5.57 5.17
CA THR A 122 5.36 -5.34 5.20
C THR A 122 5.70 -4.20 6.14
N LEU A 123 5.00 -3.07 6.03
CA LEU A 123 5.16 -1.92 6.91
C LEU A 123 4.90 -2.27 8.39
N SER A 124 3.92 -3.13 8.70
CA SER A 124 3.67 -3.56 10.08
C SER A 124 4.81 -4.43 10.62
N ARG A 125 5.40 -5.29 9.79
CA ARG A 125 6.57 -6.11 10.17
C ARG A 125 7.80 -5.24 10.41
N THR A 126 8.08 -4.27 9.53
CA THR A 126 9.22 -3.35 9.75
C THR A 126 9.04 -2.58 11.05
N LEU A 127 7.79 -2.25 11.41
CA LEU A 127 7.48 -1.59 12.66
C LEU A 127 7.70 -2.44 13.90
N GLN A 128 7.21 -3.68 13.90
CA GLN A 128 7.45 -4.62 14.99
C GLN A 128 8.94 -4.87 15.19
N PHE A 129 9.68 -4.95 14.08
CA PHE A 129 11.12 -5.09 14.12
C PHE A 129 11.78 -3.86 14.77
N VAL A 130 11.44 -2.65 14.32
CA VAL A 130 11.93 -1.40 14.93
C VAL A 130 11.61 -1.33 16.43
N GLN A 131 10.40 -1.69 16.85
CA GLN A 131 10.02 -1.73 18.27
C GLN A 131 10.86 -2.73 19.07
N LYS A 132 11.08 -3.95 18.54
CA LYS A 132 11.93 -4.97 19.17
C LYS A 132 13.37 -4.50 19.28
N VAL A 133 13.88 -3.83 18.26
CA VAL A 133 15.21 -3.24 18.27
C VAL A 133 15.31 -2.20 19.38
N LEU A 134 14.41 -1.21 19.43
CA LEU A 134 14.43 -0.16 20.45
C LEU A 134 14.27 -0.64 21.90
N THR A 135 13.62 -1.78 22.12
CA THR A 135 13.32 -2.31 23.46
C THR A 135 14.28 -3.41 23.93
N SER A 136 15.01 -4.04 23.02
CA SER A 136 16.03 -5.03 23.35
C SER A 136 17.42 -4.42 23.32
N ASN A 137 18.44 -5.27 23.50
CA ASN A 137 19.89 -5.01 23.49
C ASN A 137 20.46 -4.22 22.28
N PHE A 138 19.67 -3.43 21.55
CA PHE A 138 20.13 -2.56 20.46
C PHE A 138 21.29 -1.67 20.86
N PHE A 139 21.26 -1.06 22.05
CA PHE A 139 22.39 -0.24 22.52
C PHE A 139 23.66 -1.05 22.85
N SER A 140 23.58 -2.38 22.88
CA SER A 140 24.75 -3.26 23.03
C SER A 140 25.32 -3.76 21.70
N MET A 141 24.67 -3.47 20.57
CA MET A 141 25.18 -3.77 19.23
C MET A 141 26.20 -2.73 18.76
N SER A 142 27.09 -3.09 17.82
CA SER A 142 27.98 -2.11 17.22
C SER A 142 27.22 -1.11 16.34
N ASP A 143 27.76 0.12 16.21
CA ASP A 143 27.14 1.18 15.39
C ASP A 143 26.88 0.75 13.94
N LYS A 144 27.78 -0.07 13.37
CA LYS A 144 27.61 -0.61 12.01
C LYS A 144 26.42 -1.57 11.92
N GLU A 145 26.33 -2.53 12.86
CA GLU A 145 25.24 -3.52 12.85
C GLU A 145 23.87 -2.85 13.04
N ARG A 146 23.79 -1.85 13.91
CA ARG A 146 22.57 -1.05 14.10
C ARG A 146 22.17 -0.32 12.82
N MET A 147 23.12 0.36 12.18
CA MET A 147 22.87 1.11 10.95
C MET A 147 22.47 0.22 9.78
N ASP A 148 23.13 -0.93 9.60
CA ASP A 148 22.81 -1.87 8.51
C ASP A 148 21.38 -2.40 8.66
N ILE A 149 21.00 -2.76 9.89
CA ILE A 149 19.65 -3.18 10.23
C ILE A 149 18.63 -2.07 9.93
N ILE A 150 18.86 -0.85 10.41
CA ILE A 150 17.93 0.27 10.21
C ILE A 150 17.77 0.59 8.72
N ARG A 151 18.86 0.58 7.96
CA ARG A 151 18.83 0.83 6.50
C ARG A 151 18.05 -0.23 5.74
N ASP A 152 18.20 -1.50 6.10
CA ASP A 152 17.42 -2.58 5.51
C ASP A 152 15.92 -2.35 5.75
N GLN A 153 15.53 -2.05 6.99
CA GLN A 153 14.14 -1.76 7.33
C GLN A 153 13.60 -0.51 6.62
N LYS A 154 14.42 0.55 6.50
CA LYS A 154 14.05 1.74 5.73
C LYS A 154 13.83 1.43 4.26
N THR A 155 14.68 0.59 3.67
CA THR A 155 14.54 0.17 2.27
C THR A 155 13.25 -0.62 2.06
N GLN A 156 12.93 -1.55 2.96
CA GLN A 156 11.68 -2.31 2.91
C GLN A 156 10.45 -1.39 3.06
N ALA A 157 10.48 -0.47 4.02
CA ALA A 157 9.42 0.51 4.23
C ALA A 157 9.24 1.43 3.02
N PHE A 158 10.32 1.91 2.42
CA PHE A 158 10.29 2.78 1.25
C PHE A 158 9.69 2.07 0.03
N ARG A 159 10.05 0.81 -0.22
CA ARG A 159 9.46 0.02 -1.32
C ARG A 159 7.95 -0.13 -1.16
N ALA A 160 7.50 -0.50 0.04
CA ALA A 160 6.07 -0.63 0.35
C ALA A 160 5.33 0.70 0.21
N TYR A 161 5.92 1.79 0.69
CA TYR A 161 5.39 3.15 0.53
C TYR A 161 5.20 3.52 -0.95
N MET A 162 6.21 3.27 -1.79
CA MET A 162 6.14 3.58 -3.23
C MET A 162 5.05 2.79 -3.95
N ILE A 163 4.85 1.51 -3.59
CA ILE A 163 3.78 0.67 -4.15
C ILE A 163 2.41 1.26 -3.80
N ILE A 164 2.19 1.66 -2.54
CA ILE A 164 0.92 2.26 -2.12
C ILE A 164 0.69 3.60 -2.83
N ARG A 165 1.73 4.43 -2.93
CA ARG A 165 1.64 5.76 -3.56
C ARG A 165 1.31 5.71 -5.06
N LYS A 166 1.72 4.64 -5.76
CA LYS A 166 1.36 4.40 -7.17
C LYS A 166 -0.16 4.45 -7.42
N TYR A 167 -0.96 3.99 -6.45
CA TYR A 167 -2.42 3.92 -6.57
C TYR A 167 -3.14 5.20 -6.10
N ALA A 168 -2.40 6.21 -5.63
CA ALA A 168 -2.94 7.47 -5.13
C ALA A 168 -3.09 8.55 -6.20
N GLN A 169 -2.54 8.32 -7.40
CA GLN A 169 -2.53 9.25 -8.55
C GLN A 169 -3.82 9.14 -9.37
#